data_AF-A0A9Y4NWS1-F1
#
_entry.id   AF-A0A9Y4NWS1-F1
#
_cell.length_a   1.000
_cell.length_b   1.000
_cell.length_c   1.000
_cell.angle_alpha   90.00
_cell.angle_beta   90.00
_cell.angle_gamma   90.00
#
_symmetry.space_group_name_H-M   'P 1'
#
loop_
_entity.id
_entity.type
_entity.pdbx_description
1 polymer ?
#
loop_
_entity_poly.entity_id
_entity_poly.type
_entity_poly.pdbx_seq_one_letter_code
_entity_poly.pdbx_strand_id
1 'polypeptide(L)'
;MKTKDTSGVTCSCPAHQDLCRQHMASKGAFGRLEAAALGAVGGASGGGGGSGGAGGGAGGAGGATGGAAGGGADSRVSSVSSQFSDGAQPSPSSHSSTPSWCEEPAQANMDISTGHMILAYMEDHLRNKDRLMKEWEALCSYQAEPSAVSVAQSDANAKKNRCPDSVPYDHSRVKLKAEINPSRSDYINASTIIEHDPRMPAYIATQGPLSHTISDFWQMVWENGCTVIVMMTALVEDGEKQCDRYWPDEGSSLYHIYEVNLVSEHIWCNDFLVRSFYLKNVQTQETRTLTQFHFLSWPAQGIPTSTRPLLDFRRKVNKCYRGRSCPIIVHCSDGTGRTGTYILIDMVLNRMAKGVKEIDIAATLEHVRDQRPGMVRTK
;
A
#
# COMPACT_ATOMS: atom_id res chain seq x y z
N MET A 1 -17.96 -15.69 -49.76
CA MET A 1 -18.17 -17.15 -49.88
C MET A 1 -16.84 -17.78 -50.27
N LYS A 2 -16.04 -18.20 -49.27
CA LYS A 2 -14.86 -19.07 -49.41
C LYS A 2 -14.48 -19.51 -48.00
N THR A 3 -14.73 -20.77 -47.71
CA THR A 3 -14.47 -21.52 -46.48
C THR A 3 -13.00 -21.92 -46.41
N LYS A 4 -12.45 -21.99 -45.19
CA LYS A 4 -11.33 -22.89 -44.86
C LYS A 4 -11.41 -23.27 -43.37
N ASP A 5 -11.68 -24.55 -43.16
CA ASP A 5 -11.56 -25.27 -41.90
C ASP A 5 -10.13 -25.28 -41.37
N THR A 6 -9.99 -25.22 -40.05
CA THR A 6 -8.88 -25.86 -39.33
C THR A 6 -9.45 -26.59 -38.12
N SER A 7 -9.27 -27.90 -38.13
CA SER A 7 -9.73 -28.89 -37.18
C SER A 7 -8.98 -28.80 -35.84
N GLY A 8 -9.74 -28.84 -34.76
CA GLY A 8 -9.23 -28.99 -33.40
C GLY A 8 -8.79 -30.43 -33.12
N VAL A 9 -7.69 -30.56 -32.39
CA VAL A 9 -7.27 -31.80 -31.75
C VAL A 9 -7.43 -31.60 -30.24
N THR A 10 -8.52 -32.16 -29.70
CA THR A 10 -8.72 -32.30 -28.25
C THR A 10 -8.24 -33.69 -27.83
N CYS A 11 -7.19 -33.75 -27.01
CA CYS A 11 -6.79 -34.97 -26.32
C CYS A 11 -7.18 -34.84 -24.85
N SER A 12 -8.37 -35.31 -24.50
CA SER A 12 -8.87 -35.45 -23.13
C SER A 12 -8.46 -36.82 -22.59
N CYS A 13 -7.52 -36.86 -21.64
CA CYS A 13 -7.22 -38.08 -20.89
C CYS A 13 -7.74 -37.93 -19.45
N PRO A 14 -8.88 -38.58 -19.09
CA PRO A 14 -9.50 -38.47 -17.75
C PRO A 14 -8.58 -38.94 -16.61
N ALA A 15 -7.66 -39.87 -16.89
CA ALA A 15 -6.77 -40.44 -15.88
C ALA A 15 -5.78 -39.43 -15.26
N HIS A 16 -5.43 -38.36 -15.98
CA HIS A 16 -4.51 -37.33 -15.46
C HIS A 16 -5.19 -36.34 -14.52
N GLN A 17 -6.49 -36.08 -14.72
CA GLN A 17 -7.25 -35.17 -13.85
C GLN A 17 -7.52 -35.77 -12.47
N ASP A 18 -7.75 -37.08 -12.39
CA ASP A 18 -7.96 -37.78 -11.12
C ASP A 18 -6.67 -37.94 -10.30
N LEU A 19 -5.52 -38.13 -10.97
CA LEU A 19 -4.20 -38.16 -10.31
C LEU A 19 -3.84 -36.80 -9.66
N CYS A 20 -4.15 -35.68 -10.33
CA CYS A 20 -3.95 -34.35 -9.76
C CYS A 20 -4.90 -34.08 -8.57
N ARG A 21 -6.14 -34.57 -8.64
CA ARG A 21 -7.14 -34.43 -7.57
C ARG A 21 -6.74 -35.20 -6.30
N GLN A 22 -6.22 -36.41 -6.47
CA GLN A 22 -5.75 -37.26 -5.36
C GLN A 22 -4.44 -36.75 -4.74
N HIS A 23 -3.54 -36.16 -5.54
CA HIS A 23 -2.30 -35.58 -5.01
C HIS A 23 -2.57 -34.37 -4.10
N MET A 24 -3.51 -33.50 -4.47
CA MET A 24 -3.88 -32.31 -3.67
C MET A 24 -4.66 -32.67 -2.40
N ALA A 25 -5.48 -33.73 -2.41
CA ALA A 25 -6.21 -34.19 -1.22
C ALA A 25 -5.30 -34.81 -0.15
N SER A 26 -4.14 -35.39 -0.54
CA SER A 26 -3.26 -36.12 0.39
C SER A 26 -2.32 -35.24 1.24
N LYS A 27 -2.16 -33.94 0.91
CA LYS A 27 -1.24 -33.04 1.64
C LYS A 27 -1.88 -32.17 2.72
N GLY A 28 -3.21 -32.22 2.88
CA GLY A 28 -3.95 -31.53 3.94
C GLY A 28 -3.66 -32.00 5.38
N ALA A 29 -2.81 -33.02 5.57
CA ALA A 29 -2.48 -33.59 6.87
C ALA A 29 -1.05 -33.27 7.39
N PHE A 30 -0.20 -32.58 6.61
CA PHE A 30 1.22 -32.35 6.97
C PHE A 30 1.59 -30.91 7.37
N GLY A 31 0.62 -29.98 7.41
CA GLY A 31 0.86 -28.56 7.74
C GLY A 31 0.89 -28.20 9.23
N ARG A 32 1.03 -29.16 10.16
CA ARG A 32 0.93 -28.92 11.62
C ARG A 32 2.23 -29.11 12.42
N LEU A 33 3.40 -29.08 11.80
CA LEU A 33 4.66 -29.37 12.51
C LEU A 33 5.80 -28.35 12.36
N GLU A 34 5.53 -27.14 11.87
CA GLU A 34 6.57 -26.09 11.72
C GLU A 34 6.30 -24.83 12.57
N ALA A 35 5.69 -25.00 13.75
CA ALA A 35 5.49 -23.94 14.73
C ALA A 35 6.06 -24.26 16.14
N ALA A 36 6.79 -25.37 16.30
CA ALA A 36 7.28 -25.83 17.62
C ALA A 36 8.82 -25.93 17.72
N ALA A 37 9.58 -25.29 16.82
CA ALA A 37 11.04 -25.40 16.77
C ALA A 37 11.77 -24.04 16.86
N LEU A 38 11.40 -23.17 17.80
CA LEU A 38 12.24 -22.03 18.22
C LEU A 38 12.23 -21.77 19.74
N GLY A 39 11.76 -22.72 20.55
CA GLY A 39 11.68 -22.58 22.01
C GLY A 39 12.41 -23.69 22.75
N ALA A 40 13.73 -23.79 22.65
CA ALA A 40 14.54 -24.57 23.59
C ALA A 40 16.06 -24.35 23.39
N VAL A 41 16.65 -23.32 24.02
CA VAL A 41 18.00 -23.45 24.57
C VAL A 41 18.11 -22.61 25.85
N GLY A 42 17.67 -23.21 26.95
CA GLY A 42 18.11 -22.84 28.30
C GLY A 42 19.09 -23.92 28.77
N GLY A 43 20.29 -23.51 29.21
CA GLY A 43 21.29 -24.41 29.77
C GLY A 43 22.40 -23.62 30.45
N ALA A 44 22.40 -23.67 31.78
CA ALA A 44 23.27 -22.95 32.69
C ALA A 44 24.57 -23.70 33.02
N SER A 45 25.64 -22.96 33.35
CA SER A 45 26.66 -23.29 34.37
C SER A 45 27.58 -22.07 34.54
N GLY A 46 27.58 -21.38 35.68
CA GLY A 46 28.60 -21.52 36.75
C GLY A 46 29.94 -20.91 36.32
N GLY A 47 30.55 -19.87 36.90
CA GLY A 47 30.65 -19.43 38.29
C GLY A 47 32.16 -19.23 38.55
N GLY A 48 32.60 -18.04 38.97
CA GLY A 48 34.01 -17.80 39.31
C GLY A 48 34.42 -16.33 39.20
N GLY A 49 34.81 -15.73 40.34
CA GLY A 49 34.98 -14.30 40.54
C GLY A 49 36.29 -13.68 40.03
N GLY A 50 36.45 -12.39 40.28
CA GLY A 50 37.69 -11.65 40.02
C GLY A 50 37.50 -10.14 40.08
N SER A 51 38.14 -9.55 41.07
CA SER A 51 38.13 -8.14 41.49
C SER A 51 38.83 -7.15 40.55
N GLY A 52 38.37 -5.88 40.61
CA GLY A 52 39.24 -4.71 40.79
C GLY A 52 39.75 -3.99 39.54
N GLY A 53 39.75 -2.65 39.60
CA GLY A 53 40.60 -1.82 38.74
C GLY A 53 39.98 -0.50 38.29
N ALA A 54 40.34 0.59 38.98
CA ALA A 54 40.01 1.97 38.67
C ALA A 54 40.97 2.61 37.63
N GLY A 55 40.59 3.79 37.12
CA GLY A 55 41.45 4.78 36.43
C GLY A 55 40.96 5.05 35.00
N GLY A 56 40.82 6.28 34.49
CA GLY A 56 41.28 7.60 34.91
C GLY A 56 41.94 8.31 33.71
N GLY A 57 41.57 9.59 33.45
CA GLY A 57 42.25 10.54 32.53
C GLY A 57 41.57 10.71 31.16
N ALA A 58 41.05 11.85 30.69
CA ALA A 58 41.34 13.30 30.78
C ALA A 58 42.40 13.85 29.81
N GLY A 59 42.04 14.94 29.10
CA GLY A 59 42.90 15.92 28.40
C GLY A 59 43.11 15.66 26.90
N GLY A 60 43.11 16.63 25.96
CA GLY A 60 43.02 18.10 25.90
C GLY A 60 43.02 18.47 24.40
N ALA A 61 42.22 19.42 23.91
CA ALA A 61 42.45 20.87 23.80
C ALA A 61 43.57 21.34 22.83
N GLY A 62 43.21 22.25 21.91
CA GLY A 62 44.07 23.14 21.10
C GLY A 62 43.96 22.89 19.58
N GLY A 63 43.69 23.83 18.67
CA GLY A 63 43.54 25.29 18.73
C GLY A 63 44.09 25.93 17.44
N ALA A 64 43.28 26.80 16.80
CA ALA A 64 43.65 27.97 15.97
C ALA A 64 44.40 27.75 14.61
N THR A 65 44.38 28.57 13.55
CA THR A 65 43.62 29.72 12.99
C THR A 65 44.38 30.11 11.69
N GLY A 66 43.70 30.65 10.66
CA GLY A 66 44.17 31.87 9.96
C GLY A 66 44.65 31.82 8.49
N GLY A 67 44.03 32.70 7.68
CA GLY A 67 44.61 33.38 6.48
C GLY A 67 44.34 32.72 5.12
N ALA A 68 43.53 33.20 4.16
CA ALA A 68 43.21 34.51 3.57
C ALA A 68 44.10 34.96 2.37
N ALA A 69 43.43 35.05 1.20
CA ALA A 69 43.48 36.11 0.16
C ALA A 69 44.50 36.13 -1.01
N GLY A 70 43.93 36.47 -2.20
CA GLY A 70 44.56 37.14 -3.36
C GLY A 70 44.99 36.20 -4.50
N GLY A 71 44.59 36.30 -5.77
CA GLY A 71 44.05 37.42 -6.58
C GLY A 71 45.03 37.73 -7.74
N GLY A 72 44.58 37.73 -9.00
CA GLY A 72 45.33 38.34 -10.13
C GLY A 72 45.33 37.55 -11.44
N ALA A 73 45.09 38.27 -12.54
CA ALA A 73 44.72 37.81 -13.88
C ALA A 73 45.85 37.94 -14.94
N ASP A 74 45.49 37.64 -16.20
CA ASP A 74 46.16 37.93 -17.50
C ASP A 74 47.34 37.01 -17.90
N SER A 75 47.56 36.60 -19.16
CA SER A 75 46.94 36.86 -20.46
C SER A 75 47.45 35.85 -21.54
N ARG A 76 46.58 35.59 -22.53
CA ARG A 76 46.79 35.30 -23.96
C ARG A 76 48.13 34.74 -24.47
N VAL A 77 48.07 33.57 -25.13
CA VAL A 77 48.89 33.26 -26.32
C VAL A 77 48.09 32.39 -27.31
N SER A 78 48.19 32.72 -28.59
CA SER A 78 47.56 32.07 -29.74
C SER A 78 48.51 31.03 -30.36
N SER A 79 48.00 29.88 -30.82
CA SER A 79 48.58 29.16 -31.97
C SER A 79 47.66 28.06 -32.52
N VAL A 80 47.99 27.70 -33.76
CA VAL A 80 47.20 27.15 -34.87
C VAL A 80 46.91 25.64 -34.85
N SER A 81 45.95 25.29 -35.71
CA SER A 81 45.27 24.03 -36.00
C SER A 81 46.11 22.77 -36.31
N SER A 82 45.55 21.60 -35.98
CA SER A 82 45.66 20.37 -36.78
C SER A 82 44.46 19.43 -36.52
N GLN A 83 44.00 18.79 -37.59
CA GLN A 83 42.85 17.87 -37.66
C GLN A 83 43.14 16.55 -36.93
N PHE A 84 42.13 15.96 -36.27
CA PHE A 84 41.52 14.64 -36.55
C PHE A 84 40.72 14.11 -35.34
N SER A 85 39.47 13.72 -35.65
CA SER A 85 38.63 12.66 -35.06
C SER A 85 37.99 12.79 -33.66
N ASP A 86 36.67 12.56 -33.72
CA ASP A 86 35.76 11.92 -32.77
C ASP A 86 35.26 12.65 -31.51
N GLY A 87 33.95 12.94 -31.53
CA GLY A 87 33.06 12.76 -30.38
C GLY A 87 32.69 14.02 -29.61
N ALA A 88 31.76 14.83 -30.14
CA ALA A 88 31.08 15.87 -29.37
C ALA A 88 29.57 15.61 -29.29
N GLN A 89 29.14 15.29 -28.06
CA GLN A 89 27.77 15.19 -27.57
C GLN A 89 26.95 16.45 -27.86
N PRO A 90 25.67 16.34 -28.25
CA PRO A 90 24.75 17.46 -28.18
C PRO A 90 24.23 17.63 -26.75
N SER A 91 24.47 18.80 -26.16
CA SER A 91 23.78 19.27 -24.97
C SER A 91 22.26 19.36 -25.22
N PRO A 92 21.39 19.02 -24.25
CA PRO A 92 20.03 19.51 -24.27
C PRO A 92 19.83 20.57 -23.18
N SER A 93 19.52 21.78 -23.65
CA SER A 93 18.83 22.81 -22.89
C SER A 93 17.40 22.40 -22.54
N SER A 94 16.90 23.03 -21.49
CA SER A 94 15.62 22.95 -20.80
C SER A 94 14.34 22.74 -21.64
N HIS A 95 13.34 22.18 -20.95
CA HIS A 95 11.92 22.02 -21.28
C HIS A 95 11.55 20.73 -22.05
N SER A 96 11.28 19.67 -21.28
CA SER A 96 10.49 18.54 -21.74
C SER A 96 9.58 18.07 -20.60
N SER A 97 8.30 18.42 -20.70
CA SER A 97 7.21 17.83 -19.92
C SER A 97 7.05 16.38 -20.34
N THR A 98 7.81 15.48 -19.73
CA THR A 98 7.62 14.03 -19.86
C THR A 98 6.79 13.54 -18.68
N PRO A 99 5.75 12.73 -18.92
CA PRO A 99 4.87 12.33 -17.86
C PRO A 99 5.56 11.25 -17.01
N SER A 100 5.33 11.29 -15.70
CA SER A 100 5.89 10.39 -14.68
C SER A 100 5.29 8.96 -14.73
N TRP A 101 5.01 8.46 -15.93
CA TRP A 101 4.50 7.10 -16.15
C TRP A 101 5.64 6.21 -16.62
N CYS A 102 5.86 5.11 -15.90
CA CYS A 102 6.67 4.02 -16.41
C CYS A 102 5.84 3.31 -17.50
N GLU A 103 6.29 3.34 -18.76
CA GLU A 103 5.64 2.68 -19.90
C GLU A 103 5.93 1.18 -19.98
N GLU A 104 6.81 0.64 -19.14
CA GLU A 104 7.20 -0.76 -19.22
C GLU A 104 6.14 -1.67 -18.58
N PRO A 105 5.53 -2.61 -19.33
CA PRO A 105 4.59 -3.55 -18.75
C PRO A 105 5.33 -4.42 -17.72
N ALA A 106 4.81 -4.48 -16.50
CA ALA A 106 5.29 -5.41 -15.49
C ALA A 106 5.37 -6.81 -16.11
N GLN A 107 6.59 -7.36 -16.19
CA GLN A 107 6.80 -8.71 -16.69
C GLN A 107 6.00 -9.66 -15.80
N ALA A 108 4.96 -10.29 -16.35
CA ALA A 108 4.19 -11.29 -15.63
C ALA A 108 5.07 -12.53 -15.48
N ASN A 109 5.41 -12.89 -14.24
CA ASN A 109 6.24 -14.06 -13.94
C ASN A 109 5.46 -15.39 -14.05
N MET A 110 4.35 -15.40 -14.79
CA MET A 110 3.45 -16.54 -14.94
C MET A 110 3.21 -16.80 -16.42
N ASP A 111 3.42 -18.05 -16.84
CA ASP A 111 3.17 -18.47 -18.21
C ASP A 111 1.67 -18.49 -18.54
N ILE A 112 1.35 -18.35 -19.83
CA ILE A 112 -0.02 -18.25 -20.33
C ILE A 112 -0.84 -19.49 -19.96
N SER A 113 -0.27 -20.69 -20.02
CA SER A 113 -0.98 -21.94 -19.74
C SER A 113 -1.36 -22.06 -18.26
N THR A 114 -0.44 -21.74 -17.35
CA THR A 114 -0.73 -21.64 -15.91
C THR A 114 -1.84 -20.62 -15.64
N GLY A 115 -1.80 -19.46 -16.31
CA GLY A 115 -2.85 -18.44 -16.20
C GLY A 115 -4.24 -18.96 -16.60
N HIS A 116 -4.36 -19.74 -17.68
CA HIS A 116 -5.63 -20.33 -18.10
C HIS A 116 -6.17 -21.35 -17.10
N MET A 117 -5.30 -22.13 -16.45
CA MET A 117 -5.71 -23.08 -15.41
C MET A 117 -6.28 -22.38 -14.18
N ILE A 118 -5.61 -21.31 -13.72
CA ILE A 118 -6.08 -20.50 -12.59
C ILE A 118 -7.41 -19.84 -12.93
N LEU A 119 -7.54 -19.28 -14.13
CA LEU A 119 -8.80 -18.69 -14.60
C LEU A 119 -9.94 -19.71 -14.58
N ALA A 120 -9.73 -20.90 -15.15
CA ALA A 120 -10.75 -21.96 -15.16
C ALA A 120 -11.16 -22.39 -13.74
N TYR A 121 -10.19 -22.48 -12.81
CA TYR A 121 -10.45 -22.77 -11.40
C TYR A 121 -11.30 -21.68 -10.75
N MET A 122 -10.97 -20.39 -10.97
CA MET A 122 -11.74 -19.28 -10.40
C MET A 122 -13.15 -19.18 -11.00
N GLU A 123 -13.32 -19.46 -12.28
CA GLU A 123 -14.64 -19.53 -12.91
C GLU A 123 -15.50 -20.66 -12.32
N ASP A 124 -14.90 -21.82 -12.06
CA ASP A 124 -15.58 -22.93 -11.38
C ASP A 124 -15.98 -22.55 -9.94
N HIS A 125 -15.07 -21.90 -9.21
CA HIS A 125 -15.32 -21.37 -7.88
C HIS A 125 -16.49 -20.39 -7.87
N LEU A 126 -16.58 -19.48 -8.84
CA LEU A 126 -17.69 -18.54 -8.99
C LEU A 126 -19.05 -19.21 -9.28
N ARG A 127 -19.04 -20.34 -10.00
CA ARG A 127 -20.23 -21.15 -10.29
C ARG A 127 -20.69 -21.95 -9.07
N ASN A 128 -19.77 -22.39 -8.22
CA ASN A 128 -20.08 -23.17 -7.02
C ASN A 128 -20.59 -22.28 -5.86
N LYS A 129 -21.90 -21.98 -5.88
CA LYS A 129 -22.54 -21.10 -4.89
C LYS A 129 -22.49 -21.66 -3.47
N ASP A 130 -22.58 -22.98 -3.30
CA ASP A 130 -22.53 -23.64 -2.00
C ASP A 130 -21.15 -23.47 -1.35
N ARG A 131 -20.09 -23.62 -2.14
CA ARG A 131 -18.72 -23.36 -1.68
C ARG A 131 -18.56 -21.91 -1.22
N LEU A 132 -19.00 -20.95 -2.03
CA LEU A 132 -18.95 -19.53 -1.66
C LEU A 132 -19.77 -19.20 -0.41
N MET A 133 -20.92 -19.86 -0.19
CA MET A 133 -21.71 -19.70 1.04
C MET A 133 -20.93 -20.21 2.25
N LYS A 134 -20.38 -21.42 2.18
CA LYS A 134 -19.62 -22.03 3.29
C LYS A 134 -18.37 -21.24 3.63
N GLU A 135 -17.62 -20.77 2.62
CA GLU A 135 -16.45 -19.91 2.84
C GLU A 135 -16.84 -18.60 3.52
N TRP A 136 -17.94 -17.97 3.08
CA TRP A 136 -18.44 -16.76 3.71
C TRP A 136 -18.93 -16.98 5.15
N GLU A 137 -19.60 -18.09 5.43
CA GLU A 137 -20.03 -18.48 6.79
C GLU A 137 -18.81 -18.69 7.71
N ALA A 138 -17.79 -19.40 7.24
CA ALA A 138 -16.54 -19.58 7.97
C ALA A 138 -15.85 -18.23 8.26
N LEU A 139 -15.77 -17.36 7.26
CA LEU A 139 -15.24 -16.00 7.40
C LEU A 139 -16.08 -15.18 8.40
N CYS A 140 -17.40 -15.30 8.42
CA CYS A 140 -18.25 -14.60 9.40
C CYS A 140 -17.95 -15.04 10.85
N SER A 141 -17.55 -16.30 11.05
CA SER A 141 -17.13 -16.83 12.35
C SER A 141 -15.65 -16.62 12.68
N TYR A 142 -14.88 -16.08 11.73
CA TYR A 142 -13.44 -15.89 11.90
C TYR A 142 -13.15 -14.77 12.88
N GLN A 143 -12.24 -15.04 13.81
CA GLN A 143 -11.70 -14.08 14.76
C GLN A 143 -10.18 -14.15 14.71
N ALA A 144 -9.55 -12.98 14.52
CA ALA A 144 -8.11 -12.84 14.54
C ALA A 144 -7.57 -13.08 15.96
N GLU A 145 -6.31 -13.51 16.07
CA GLU A 145 -5.61 -13.59 17.35
C GLU A 145 -4.20 -12.98 17.20
N PRO A 146 -3.87 -11.87 17.89
CA PRO A 146 -4.72 -11.13 18.85
C PRO A 146 -5.80 -10.26 18.19
N SER A 147 -6.93 -10.02 18.87
CA SER A 147 -8.03 -9.15 18.39
C SER A 147 -8.32 -7.93 19.26
N ALA A 148 -7.38 -7.49 20.10
CA ALA A 148 -7.61 -6.36 21.02
C ALA A 148 -7.78 -5.03 20.26
N VAL A 149 -8.76 -4.22 20.66
CA VAL A 149 -9.08 -2.89 20.10
C VAL A 149 -9.19 -1.81 21.20
N SER A 150 -8.52 -2.05 22.33
CA SER A 150 -8.71 -1.29 23.57
C SER A 150 -8.33 0.19 23.43
N VAL A 151 -7.29 0.50 22.65
CA VAL A 151 -6.86 1.89 22.44
C VAL A 151 -7.90 2.65 21.64
N ALA A 152 -8.45 2.02 20.60
CA ALA A 152 -9.45 2.63 19.73
C ALA A 152 -10.79 2.88 20.44
N GLN A 153 -11.15 1.99 21.37
CA GLN A 153 -12.40 2.06 22.14
C GLN A 153 -12.29 2.91 23.41
N SER A 154 -11.10 3.38 23.78
CA SER A 154 -10.95 4.28 24.93
C SER A 154 -11.77 5.57 24.77
N ASP A 155 -12.26 6.12 25.88
CA ASP A 155 -13.09 7.34 25.90
C ASP A 155 -12.41 8.53 25.21
N ALA A 156 -11.07 8.61 25.29
CA ALA A 156 -10.28 9.64 24.64
C ALA A 156 -10.33 9.57 23.11
N ASN A 157 -10.47 8.36 22.55
CA ASN A 157 -10.36 8.10 21.11
C ASN A 157 -11.70 7.79 20.44
N ALA A 158 -12.75 7.46 21.21
CA ALA A 158 -14.07 7.10 20.69
C ALA A 158 -14.62 8.13 19.68
N LYS A 159 -14.44 9.43 19.95
CA LYS A 159 -14.87 10.52 19.06
C LYS A 159 -14.08 10.61 17.75
N LYS A 160 -12.90 9.98 17.65
CA LYS A 160 -12.08 9.94 16.43
C LYS A 160 -12.49 8.80 15.49
N ASN A 161 -13.46 7.96 15.86
CA ASN A 161 -13.97 6.86 15.05
C ASN A 161 -15.27 7.25 14.34
N ARG A 162 -15.29 7.15 13.00
CA ARG A 162 -16.50 7.38 12.20
C ARG A 162 -17.55 6.29 12.45
N CYS A 163 -17.10 5.05 12.60
CA CYS A 163 -17.93 3.90 12.91
C CYS A 163 -17.33 3.18 14.13
N PRO A 164 -18.06 3.05 15.26
CA PRO A 164 -17.56 2.37 16.47
C PRO A 164 -17.16 0.92 16.25
N ASP A 165 -17.83 0.23 15.31
CA ASP A 165 -17.60 -1.19 15.01
C ASP A 165 -16.47 -1.42 13.99
N SER A 166 -15.90 -0.36 13.42
CA SER A 166 -14.81 -0.42 12.43
C SER A 166 -13.60 0.33 12.92
N VAL A 167 -12.88 -0.30 13.85
CA VAL A 167 -11.71 0.26 14.53
C VAL A 167 -10.46 -0.61 14.33
N PRO A 168 -9.24 -0.05 14.39
CA PRO A 168 -8.03 -0.84 14.19
C PRO A 168 -7.72 -1.71 15.41
N TYR A 169 -7.06 -2.85 15.22
CA TYR A 169 -6.47 -3.59 16.32
C TYR A 169 -5.29 -2.84 16.95
N ASP A 170 -5.03 -3.10 18.22
CA ASP A 170 -3.95 -2.48 18.98
C ASP A 170 -2.56 -2.84 18.41
N HIS A 171 -2.37 -4.05 17.88
CA HIS A 171 -1.09 -4.52 17.34
C HIS A 171 -0.77 -4.00 15.93
N SER A 172 -1.77 -3.63 15.14
CA SER A 172 -1.62 -3.23 13.74
C SER A 172 -2.00 -1.77 13.46
N ARG A 173 -2.45 -1.02 14.48
CA ARG A 173 -2.80 0.39 14.31
C ARG A 173 -1.60 1.23 13.90
N VAL A 174 -1.85 2.21 13.05
CA VAL A 174 -0.88 3.28 12.79
C VAL A 174 -0.78 4.17 14.04
N LYS A 175 0.44 4.54 14.42
CA LYS A 175 0.71 5.43 15.56
C LYS A 175 1.34 6.72 15.05
N LEU A 176 0.72 7.85 15.37
CA LEU A 176 1.24 9.17 15.07
C LEU A 176 2.28 9.59 16.10
N LYS A 177 3.23 10.45 15.72
CA LYS A 177 4.13 11.09 16.71
C LYS A 177 3.36 12.09 17.57
N ALA A 178 3.11 11.72 18.82
CA ALA A 178 2.32 12.51 19.77
C ALA A 178 2.95 13.88 20.06
N GLU A 179 4.27 14.02 19.90
CA GLU A 179 4.98 15.28 20.15
C GLU A 179 4.62 16.37 19.14
N ILE A 180 4.27 15.97 17.90
CA ILE A 180 3.91 16.86 16.80
C ILE A 180 2.38 17.01 16.72
N ASN A 181 1.63 16.01 17.20
CA ASN A 181 0.17 16.02 17.09
C ASN A 181 -0.47 17.13 17.94
N PRO A 182 -1.42 17.93 17.40
CA PRO A 182 -2.07 19.02 18.14
C PRO A 182 -2.76 18.59 19.44
N SER A 183 -3.30 17.36 19.47
CA SER A 183 -3.99 16.79 20.62
C SER A 183 -3.08 15.98 21.55
N ARG A 184 -1.76 15.95 21.29
CA ARG A 184 -0.78 15.11 21.99
C ARG A 184 -1.18 13.63 22.04
N SER A 185 -1.84 13.18 20.99
CA SER A 185 -2.36 11.82 20.82
C SER A 185 -1.58 11.10 19.73
N ASP A 186 -1.35 9.81 19.90
CA ASP A 186 -0.78 8.93 18.87
C ASP A 186 -1.86 8.23 18.02
N TYR A 187 -3.14 8.39 18.39
CA TYR A 187 -4.24 7.66 17.78
C TYR A 187 -4.78 8.27 16.48
N ILE A 188 -4.93 7.40 15.48
CA ILE A 188 -5.76 7.57 14.29
C ILE A 188 -6.42 6.22 13.96
N ASN A 189 -7.66 6.22 13.46
CA ASN A 189 -8.32 4.99 13.01
C ASN A 189 -7.74 4.54 11.66
N ALA A 190 -6.61 3.86 11.72
CA ALA A 190 -5.92 3.31 10.55
C ALA A 190 -5.13 2.05 10.95
N SER A 191 -5.05 1.09 10.04
CA SER A 191 -4.28 -0.16 10.22
C SER A 191 -3.27 -0.32 9.10
N THR A 192 -2.05 -0.73 9.43
CA THR A 192 -1.07 -1.19 8.44
C THR A 192 -1.48 -2.56 7.91
N ILE A 193 -1.47 -2.74 6.59
CA ILE A 193 -1.71 -4.04 5.95
C ILE A 193 -0.44 -4.46 5.20
N ILE A 194 0.13 -5.57 5.64
CA ILE A 194 1.32 -6.23 5.14
C ILE A 194 0.90 -7.30 4.15
N GLU A 195 1.52 -7.30 2.96
CA GLU A 195 1.37 -8.37 1.98
C GLU A 195 2.37 -9.50 2.23
N HIS A 196 3.68 -9.20 2.21
CA HIS A 196 4.74 -10.21 2.34
C HIS A 196 5.86 -9.78 3.29
N ASP A 197 6.46 -8.60 3.12
CA ASP A 197 7.55 -8.14 4.00
C ASP A 197 6.98 -7.37 5.20
N PRO A 198 7.10 -7.89 6.44
CA PRO A 198 6.57 -7.22 7.63
C PRO A 198 7.20 -5.85 7.90
N ARG A 199 8.37 -5.57 7.31
CA ARG A 199 9.07 -4.28 7.47
C ARG A 199 8.55 -3.22 6.52
N MET A 200 7.77 -3.60 5.51
CA MET A 200 7.29 -2.70 4.46
C MET A 200 5.79 -2.94 4.26
N PRO A 201 4.92 -2.27 5.05
CA PRO A 201 3.49 -2.39 4.83
C PRO A 201 3.14 -1.94 3.41
N ALA A 202 2.33 -2.74 2.72
CA ALA A 202 1.92 -2.43 1.36
C ALA A 202 0.79 -1.38 1.35
N TYR A 203 -0.05 -1.39 2.39
CA TYR A 203 -1.19 -0.49 2.49
C TYR A 203 -1.35 0.07 3.91
N ILE A 204 -2.05 1.20 3.99
CA ILE A 204 -2.70 1.67 5.20
C ILE A 204 -4.20 1.72 4.92
N ALA A 205 -4.97 0.88 5.60
CA ALA A 205 -6.43 0.88 5.55
C ALA A 205 -6.98 1.84 6.62
N THR A 206 -7.76 2.84 6.23
CA THR A 206 -8.28 3.86 7.17
C THR A 206 -9.72 4.27 6.84
N GLN A 207 -10.40 4.89 7.80
CA GLN A 207 -11.73 5.47 7.60
C GLN A 207 -11.67 6.75 6.74
N GLY A 208 -12.82 7.17 6.22
CA GLY A 208 -12.97 8.52 5.66
C GLY A 208 -12.77 9.56 6.75
N PRO A 209 -11.82 10.53 6.61
CA PRO A 209 -11.53 11.50 7.66
C PRO A 209 -12.79 12.21 8.16
N LEU A 210 -12.85 12.43 9.48
CA LEU A 210 -13.83 13.31 10.13
C LEU A 210 -13.25 14.73 10.14
N SER A 211 -14.10 15.75 10.23
CA SER A 211 -13.67 17.15 10.27
C SER A 211 -12.54 17.42 11.29
N HIS A 212 -12.63 16.86 12.49
CA HIS A 212 -11.62 17.02 13.55
C HIS A 212 -10.45 16.02 13.49
N THR A 213 -10.43 15.10 12.52
CA THR A 213 -9.30 14.17 12.30
C THR A 213 -8.56 14.42 10.98
N ILE A 214 -8.88 15.49 10.25
CA ILE A 214 -8.20 15.84 8.99
C ILE A 214 -6.72 16.11 9.21
N SER A 215 -6.35 16.82 10.29
CA SER A 215 -4.94 17.05 10.64
C SER A 215 -4.21 15.75 10.97
N ASP A 216 -4.87 14.85 11.71
CA ASP A 216 -4.34 13.52 12.06
C ASP A 216 -4.09 12.70 10.78
N PHE A 217 -5.00 12.77 9.80
CA PHE A 217 -4.86 12.11 8.50
C PHE A 217 -3.65 12.64 7.72
N TRP A 218 -3.46 13.95 7.62
CA TRP A 218 -2.30 14.52 6.92
C TRP A 218 -0.98 14.27 7.66
N GLN A 219 -1.00 14.21 8.99
CA GLN A 219 0.14 13.75 9.78
C GLN A 219 0.52 12.31 9.42
N MET A 220 -0.47 11.40 9.36
CA MET A 220 -0.27 10.02 8.94
C MET A 220 0.33 9.92 7.53
N VAL A 221 -0.22 10.67 6.56
CA VAL A 221 0.27 10.73 5.18
C VAL A 221 1.74 11.16 5.15
N TRP A 222 2.09 12.20 5.91
CA TRP A 222 3.45 12.73 5.96
C TRP A 222 4.45 11.73 6.55
N GLU A 223 4.16 11.26 7.77
CA GLU A 223 5.03 10.40 8.57
C GLU A 223 5.30 9.03 7.92
N ASN A 224 4.32 8.47 7.20
CA ASN A 224 4.45 7.17 6.54
C ASN A 224 5.04 7.25 5.13
N GLY A 225 5.50 8.43 4.68
CA GLY A 225 6.11 8.53 3.35
C GLY A 225 5.11 8.42 2.19
N CYS A 226 3.80 8.39 2.45
CA CYS A 226 2.79 8.05 1.45
C CYS A 226 2.78 9.06 0.29
N THR A 227 2.74 8.54 -0.94
CA THR A 227 2.58 9.33 -2.18
C THR A 227 1.30 9.01 -2.94
N VAL A 228 0.54 8.01 -2.50
CA VAL A 228 -0.69 7.55 -3.16
C VAL A 228 -1.81 7.40 -2.14
N ILE A 229 -2.96 7.99 -2.44
CA ILE A 229 -4.21 7.79 -1.71
C ILE A 229 -5.26 7.21 -2.67
N VAL A 230 -5.97 6.19 -2.24
CA VAL A 230 -7.10 5.58 -2.94
C VAL A 230 -8.36 5.84 -2.12
N MET A 231 -9.25 6.66 -2.66
CA MET A 231 -10.55 7.02 -2.09
C MET A 231 -11.66 6.27 -2.81
N MET A 232 -12.39 5.43 -2.08
CA MET A 232 -13.39 4.48 -2.60
C MET A 232 -14.84 4.87 -2.28
N THR A 233 -15.11 6.15 -2.02
CA THR A 233 -16.45 6.65 -1.64
C THR A 233 -16.64 8.08 -2.12
N ALA A 234 -17.87 8.47 -2.42
CA ALA A 234 -18.22 9.89 -2.54
C ALA A 234 -18.20 10.56 -1.16
N LEU A 235 -18.25 11.90 -1.10
CA LEU A 235 -18.34 12.61 0.19
C LEU A 235 -19.70 12.34 0.87
N VAL A 236 -20.76 12.24 0.06
CA VAL A 236 -22.14 12.00 0.48
C VAL A 236 -22.75 10.95 -0.44
N GLU A 237 -23.45 9.99 0.15
CA GLU A 237 -24.15 8.90 -0.55
C GLU A 237 -25.52 8.73 0.09
N ASP A 238 -26.60 8.75 -0.71
CA ASP A 238 -27.98 8.68 -0.24
C ASP A 238 -28.34 9.70 0.87
N GLY A 239 -27.73 10.89 0.83
CA GLY A 239 -27.89 11.95 1.84
C GLY A 239 -27.03 11.79 3.09
N GLU A 240 -26.36 10.65 3.25
CA GLU A 240 -25.50 10.35 4.39
C GLU A 240 -24.04 10.72 4.11
N LYS A 241 -23.41 11.43 5.05
CA LYS A 241 -22.02 11.85 4.92
C LYS A 241 -21.07 10.67 5.15
N GLN A 242 -20.38 10.26 4.09
CA GLN A 242 -19.42 9.16 4.11
C GLN A 242 -17.99 9.62 4.44
N CYS A 243 -17.61 10.82 4.02
CA CYS A 243 -16.27 11.36 4.23
C CYS A 243 -16.34 12.89 4.30
N ASP A 244 -15.60 13.51 5.22
CA ASP A 244 -15.38 14.96 5.15
C ASP A 244 -14.29 15.24 4.13
N ARG A 245 -14.42 16.35 3.39
CA ARG A 245 -13.43 16.73 2.40
C ARG A 245 -12.15 17.18 3.10
N TYR A 246 -11.08 16.43 2.91
CA TYR A 246 -9.79 16.66 3.55
C TYR A 246 -8.77 17.33 2.62
N TRP A 247 -9.20 17.85 1.48
CA TRP A 247 -8.36 18.53 0.48
C TRP A 247 -8.99 19.88 0.06
N PRO A 248 -8.19 20.84 -0.46
CA PRO A 248 -8.70 22.11 -0.98
C PRO A 248 -9.49 21.93 -2.28
N ASP A 249 -10.50 22.77 -2.51
CA ASP A 249 -11.17 22.85 -3.83
C ASP A 249 -10.27 23.46 -4.90
N GLU A 250 -9.51 24.49 -4.51
CA GLU A 250 -8.58 25.21 -5.36
C GLU A 250 -7.43 25.77 -4.49
N GLY A 251 -6.27 25.99 -5.11
CA GLY A 251 -5.09 26.51 -4.41
C GLY A 251 -4.65 25.61 -3.26
N SER A 252 -4.33 26.22 -2.10
CA SER A 252 -3.83 25.51 -0.93
C SER A 252 -4.75 25.61 0.30
N SER A 253 -4.68 24.60 1.15
CA SER A 253 -5.27 24.59 2.49
C SER A 253 -4.23 24.09 3.50
N LEU A 254 -4.21 24.72 4.67
CA LEU A 254 -3.29 24.36 5.75
C LEU A 254 -4.00 23.50 6.80
N TYR A 255 -3.53 22.27 6.96
CA TYR A 255 -4.00 21.33 7.98
C TYR A 255 -2.90 21.16 9.03
N HIS A 256 -3.00 21.90 10.14
CA HIS A 256 -1.92 22.02 11.12
C HIS A 256 -0.63 22.58 10.49
N ILE A 257 0.40 21.75 10.30
CA ILE A 257 1.69 22.13 9.69
C ILE A 257 1.83 21.61 8.25
N TYR A 258 0.77 20.99 7.73
CA TYR A 258 0.76 20.37 6.41
C TYR A 258 -0.03 21.27 5.45
N GLU A 259 0.68 22.01 4.60
CA GLU A 259 0.08 22.75 3.51
C GLU A 259 -0.14 21.81 2.33
N VAL A 260 -1.39 21.66 1.92
CA VAL A 260 -1.81 20.82 0.80
C VAL A 260 -2.25 21.74 -0.32
N ASN A 261 -1.54 21.72 -1.43
CA ASN A 261 -1.88 22.50 -2.62
C ASN A 261 -2.39 21.58 -3.73
N LEU A 262 -3.59 21.85 -4.24
CA LEU A 262 -4.14 21.15 -5.40
C LEU A 262 -3.43 21.68 -6.66
N VAL A 263 -2.67 20.81 -7.31
CA VAL A 263 -1.92 21.12 -8.53
C VAL A 263 -2.76 20.84 -9.76
N SER A 264 -3.46 19.72 -9.77
CA SER A 264 -4.33 19.33 -10.87
C SER A 264 -5.44 18.40 -10.42
N GLU A 265 -6.58 18.51 -11.08
CA GLU A 265 -7.67 17.54 -11.03
C GLU A 265 -7.98 17.09 -12.46
N HIS A 266 -7.94 15.78 -12.70
CA HIS A 266 -8.21 15.21 -14.00
C HIS A 266 -9.34 14.18 -13.89
N ILE A 267 -10.48 14.51 -14.50
CA ILE A 267 -11.61 13.62 -14.65
C ILE A 267 -11.31 12.67 -15.82
N TRP A 268 -11.02 11.40 -15.51
CA TRP A 268 -10.64 10.42 -16.54
C TRP A 268 -11.85 9.82 -17.25
N CYS A 269 -12.89 9.52 -16.47
CA CYS A 269 -14.19 9.08 -16.95
C CYS A 269 -15.24 9.37 -15.87
N ASN A 270 -16.48 8.96 -16.12
CA ASN A 270 -17.56 9.10 -15.14
C ASN A 270 -17.33 8.28 -13.86
N ASP A 271 -16.40 7.31 -13.88
CA ASP A 271 -16.20 6.39 -12.77
C ASP A 271 -15.12 6.81 -11.78
N PHE A 272 -14.15 7.63 -12.20
CA PHE A 272 -13.09 8.09 -11.32
C PHE A 272 -12.38 9.34 -11.85
N LEU A 273 -11.77 10.06 -10.91
CA LEU A 273 -10.87 11.18 -11.16
C LEU A 273 -9.54 11.00 -10.43
N VAL A 274 -8.57 11.81 -10.80
CA VAL A 274 -7.24 11.81 -10.20
C VAL A 274 -6.84 13.24 -9.84
N ARG A 275 -6.43 13.45 -8.58
CA ARG A 275 -5.88 14.72 -8.11
C ARG A 275 -4.39 14.59 -7.86
N SER A 276 -3.62 15.60 -8.27
CA SER A 276 -2.22 15.74 -7.89
C SER A 276 -2.10 16.86 -6.88
N PHE A 277 -1.42 16.57 -5.77
CA PHE A 277 -1.18 17.50 -4.68
C PHE A 277 0.32 17.77 -4.53
N TYR A 278 0.63 18.99 -4.16
CA TYR A 278 1.91 19.36 -3.59
C TYR A 278 1.72 19.50 -2.08
N LEU A 279 2.36 18.61 -1.33
CA LEU A 279 2.31 18.55 0.13
C LEU A 279 3.59 19.15 0.70
N LYS A 280 3.46 20.16 1.56
CA LYS A 280 4.58 20.84 2.20
C LYS A 280 4.43 20.79 3.72
N ASN A 281 5.48 20.37 4.40
CA ASN A 281 5.61 20.60 5.83
C ASN A 281 6.15 22.00 6.05
N VAL A 282 5.34 22.91 6.61
CA VAL A 282 5.72 24.32 6.75
C VAL A 282 6.74 24.56 7.86
N GLN A 283 6.97 23.59 8.75
CA GLN A 283 8.01 23.69 9.77
C GLN A 283 9.37 23.26 9.22
N THR A 284 9.44 22.13 8.52
CA THR A 284 10.71 21.60 7.95
C THR A 284 11.02 22.15 6.56
N GLN A 285 10.05 22.78 5.90
CA GLN A 285 10.10 23.22 4.49
C GLN A 285 10.29 22.09 3.47
N GLU A 286 10.27 20.82 3.92
CA GLU A 286 10.31 19.67 3.04
C GLU A 286 9.00 19.53 2.27
N THR A 287 9.08 18.97 1.07
CA THR A 287 7.93 18.84 0.17
C THR A 287 7.87 17.47 -0.49
N ARG A 288 6.65 17.08 -0.89
CA ARG A 288 6.37 15.81 -1.57
C ARG A 288 5.21 15.99 -2.54
N THR A 289 5.25 15.27 -3.66
CA THR A 289 4.10 15.12 -4.54
C THR A 289 3.25 13.94 -4.10
N LEU A 290 1.93 14.11 -4.12
CA LEU A 290 0.98 13.07 -3.75
C LEU A 290 -0.13 12.98 -4.78
N THR A 291 -0.54 11.76 -5.12
CA THR A 291 -1.63 11.51 -6.05
C THR A 291 -2.80 10.86 -5.31
N GLN A 292 -3.98 11.48 -5.38
CA GLN A 292 -5.23 10.88 -4.90
C GLN A 292 -6.02 10.34 -6.10
N PHE A 293 -6.35 9.07 -6.03
CA PHE A 293 -7.24 8.39 -6.96
C PHE A 293 -8.61 8.26 -6.30
N HIS A 294 -9.64 8.85 -6.92
CA HIS A 294 -10.98 8.91 -6.34
C HIS A 294 -11.97 8.17 -7.23
N PHE A 295 -12.39 6.99 -6.77
CA PHE A 295 -13.41 6.17 -7.42
C PHE A 295 -14.82 6.60 -6.99
N LEU A 296 -15.68 6.89 -7.96
CA LEU A 296 -17.00 7.52 -7.77
C LEU A 296 -18.17 6.55 -8.04
N SER A 297 -17.98 5.56 -8.91
CA SER A 297 -19.05 4.66 -9.35
C SER A 297 -19.33 3.47 -8.42
N TRP A 298 -18.87 3.49 -7.16
CA TRP A 298 -19.26 2.44 -6.21
C TRP A 298 -20.58 2.82 -5.54
N PRO A 299 -21.66 2.03 -5.70
CA PRO A 299 -22.96 2.38 -5.15
C PRO A 299 -22.98 2.33 -3.61
N ALA A 300 -23.81 3.18 -2.99
CA ALA A 300 -24.03 3.21 -1.54
C ALA A 300 -24.36 1.83 -0.98
N GLN A 301 -25.26 1.13 -1.67
CA GLN A 301 -25.68 -0.23 -1.35
C GLN A 301 -25.22 -1.22 -2.43
N GLY A 302 -24.65 -2.35 -2.00
CA GLY A 302 -24.22 -3.42 -2.89
C GLY A 302 -22.87 -3.16 -3.57
N ILE A 303 -22.74 -3.69 -4.79
CA ILE A 303 -21.49 -3.70 -5.57
C ILE A 303 -21.71 -3.10 -6.96
N PRO A 304 -20.65 -2.60 -7.62
CA PRO A 304 -20.73 -2.18 -9.02
C PRO A 304 -21.23 -3.30 -9.92
N THR A 305 -22.08 -2.98 -10.90
CA THR A 305 -22.63 -3.95 -11.86
C THR A 305 -21.58 -4.51 -12.83
N SER A 306 -20.42 -3.86 -12.93
CA SER A 306 -19.28 -4.29 -13.72
C SER A 306 -17.98 -4.09 -12.94
N THR A 307 -17.08 -5.07 -13.02
CA THR A 307 -15.74 -4.99 -12.41
C THR A 307 -14.76 -4.16 -13.25
N ARG A 308 -15.08 -3.89 -14.52
CA ARG A 308 -14.18 -3.23 -15.47
C ARG A 308 -13.72 -1.85 -15.01
N PRO A 309 -14.60 -0.91 -14.58
CA PRO A 309 -14.15 0.41 -14.13
C PRO A 309 -13.18 0.32 -12.94
N LEU A 310 -13.46 -0.58 -11.98
CA LEU A 310 -12.59 -0.80 -10.83
C LEU A 310 -11.21 -1.36 -11.23
N LEU A 311 -11.17 -2.32 -12.15
CA LEU A 311 -9.91 -2.87 -12.66
C LEU A 311 -9.13 -1.84 -13.49
N ASP A 312 -9.81 -1.01 -14.28
CA ASP A 312 -9.18 0.07 -15.05
C ASP A 312 -8.62 1.16 -14.13
N PHE A 313 -9.35 1.51 -13.07
CA PHE A 313 -8.90 2.38 -11.99
C PHE A 313 -7.66 1.82 -11.29
N ARG A 314 -7.71 0.55 -10.85
CA ARG A 314 -6.58 -0.16 -10.23
C ARG A 314 -5.33 -0.14 -11.10
N ARG A 315 -5.46 -0.39 -12.41
CA ARG A 315 -4.33 -0.31 -13.35
C ARG A 315 -3.68 1.07 -13.34
N LYS A 316 -4.44 2.16 -13.14
CA LYS A 316 -3.88 3.52 -13.09
C LYS A 316 -3.17 3.76 -11.76
N VAL A 317 -3.76 3.30 -10.66
CA VAL A 317 -3.12 3.33 -9.32
C VAL A 317 -1.78 2.59 -9.34
N ASN A 318 -1.72 1.42 -9.99
CA ASN A 318 -0.51 0.57 -10.02
C ASN A 318 0.58 1.05 -10.97
N LYS A 319 0.24 1.91 -11.95
CA LYS A 319 1.22 2.59 -12.80
C LYS A 319 1.74 3.90 -12.21
N CYS A 320 1.07 4.42 -11.17
CA CYS A 320 1.50 5.65 -10.52
C CYS A 320 2.84 5.45 -9.81
N TYR A 321 3.69 6.48 -9.84
CA TYR A 321 4.94 6.48 -9.08
C TYR A 321 4.67 6.23 -7.60
N ARG A 322 5.41 5.26 -7.05
CA ARG A 322 5.46 4.98 -5.61
C ARG A 322 6.88 5.23 -5.14
N GLY A 323 7.01 6.00 -4.05
CA GLY A 323 8.26 6.02 -3.31
C GLY A 323 8.65 4.59 -2.94
N ARG A 324 9.95 4.29 -2.92
CA ARG A 324 10.43 2.97 -2.48
C ARG A 324 9.90 2.72 -1.06
N SER A 325 9.21 1.59 -0.88
CA SER A 325 8.78 1.11 0.44
C SER A 325 7.73 1.99 1.14
N CYS A 326 6.96 2.80 0.40
CA CYS A 326 5.86 3.61 0.96
C CYS A 326 4.50 2.90 0.78
N PRO A 327 3.66 2.82 1.82
CA PRO A 327 2.34 2.20 1.71
C PRO A 327 1.38 3.06 0.88
N ILE A 328 0.40 2.40 0.25
CA ILE A 328 -0.76 3.06 -0.35
C ILE A 328 -1.82 3.26 0.72
N ILE A 329 -2.28 4.49 0.94
CA ILE A 329 -3.43 4.71 1.79
C ILE A 329 -4.69 4.36 1.01
N VAL A 330 -5.54 3.50 1.57
CA VAL A 330 -6.84 3.12 0.98
C VAL A 330 -7.93 3.42 2.01
N HIS A 331 -8.95 4.18 1.61
CA HIS A 331 -10.07 4.50 2.48
C HIS A 331 -11.41 4.52 1.74
N CYS A 332 -12.48 4.27 2.50
CA CYS A 332 -13.86 4.50 2.11
C CYS A 332 -14.53 5.34 3.20
N SER A 333 -15.70 4.92 3.69
CA SER A 333 -16.36 5.50 4.86
C SER A 333 -15.83 4.87 6.16
N ASP A 334 -16.13 3.59 6.39
CA ASP A 334 -15.68 2.81 7.57
C ASP A 334 -14.22 2.31 7.47
N GLY A 335 -13.65 2.32 6.27
CA GLY A 335 -12.31 1.81 6.02
C GLY A 335 -12.20 0.29 6.07
N THR A 336 -13.30 -0.45 5.95
CA THR A 336 -13.33 -1.92 6.05
C THR A 336 -14.06 -2.56 4.87
N GLY A 337 -15.21 -2.01 4.43
CA GLY A 337 -16.01 -2.55 3.33
C GLY A 337 -15.31 -2.48 1.98
N ARG A 338 -15.48 -1.35 1.27
CA ARG A 338 -14.89 -1.13 -0.07
C ARG A 338 -13.36 -1.10 -0.04
N THR A 339 -12.80 -0.56 1.05
CA THR A 339 -11.35 -0.60 1.31
C THR A 339 -10.83 -2.05 1.34
N GLY A 340 -11.50 -2.94 2.08
CA GLY A 340 -11.11 -4.35 2.14
C GLY A 340 -11.24 -5.05 0.80
N THR A 341 -12.33 -4.80 0.07
CA THR A 341 -12.51 -5.40 -1.27
C THR A 341 -11.44 -4.92 -2.25
N TYR A 342 -11.10 -3.63 -2.26
CA TYR A 342 -10.03 -3.10 -3.10
C TYR A 342 -8.67 -3.72 -2.76
N ILE A 343 -8.31 -3.75 -1.48
CA ILE A 343 -7.04 -4.33 -1.01
C ILE A 343 -6.96 -5.82 -1.35
N LEU A 344 -8.03 -6.59 -1.14
CA LEU A 344 -8.06 -8.01 -1.46
C LEU A 344 -7.84 -8.26 -2.96
N ILE A 345 -8.55 -7.52 -3.81
CA ILE A 345 -8.38 -7.61 -5.27
C ILE A 345 -6.94 -7.26 -5.66
N ASP A 346 -6.41 -6.15 -5.14
CA ASP A 346 -5.06 -5.72 -5.49
C ASP A 346 -4.00 -6.71 -5.03
N MET A 347 -4.11 -7.22 -3.81
CA MET A 347 -3.20 -8.18 -3.20
C MET A 347 -3.18 -9.50 -3.98
N VAL A 348 -4.35 -10.08 -4.30
CA VAL A 348 -4.44 -11.34 -5.06
C VAL A 348 -3.84 -11.18 -6.46
N LEU A 349 -4.18 -10.10 -7.17
CA LEU A 349 -3.66 -9.86 -8.51
C LEU A 349 -2.15 -9.54 -8.52
N ASN A 350 -1.62 -8.87 -7.49
CA ASN A 350 -0.18 -8.65 -7.35
C ASN A 350 0.56 -9.96 -7.06
N ARG A 351 0.00 -10.85 -6.23
CA ARG A 351 0.55 -12.20 -5.99
C ARG A 351 0.58 -13.03 -7.26
N MET A 352 -0.50 -13.02 -8.05
CA MET A 352 -0.55 -13.67 -9.36
C MET A 352 0.55 -13.13 -10.29
N ALA A 353 0.71 -11.80 -10.38
CA ALA A 353 1.73 -11.19 -11.23
C ALA A 353 3.16 -11.57 -10.83
N LYS A 354 3.40 -11.79 -9.52
CA LYS A 354 4.67 -12.29 -8.96
C LYS A 354 4.89 -13.79 -9.16
N GLY A 355 3.93 -14.52 -9.76
CA GLY A 355 4.04 -15.94 -10.07
C GLY A 355 3.49 -16.89 -9.00
N VAL A 356 2.79 -16.39 -7.99
CA VAL A 356 2.12 -17.24 -6.98
C VAL A 356 0.97 -17.99 -7.66
N LYS A 357 1.02 -19.33 -7.62
CA LYS A 357 0.07 -20.22 -8.33
C LYS A 357 -1.11 -20.66 -7.47
N GLU A 358 -0.90 -20.78 -6.16
CA GLU A 358 -1.94 -21.17 -5.22
C GLU A 358 -2.68 -19.92 -4.75
N ILE A 359 -3.98 -19.88 -5.06
CA ILE A 359 -4.82 -18.72 -4.82
C ILE A 359 -6.03 -19.17 -4.03
N ASP A 360 -5.99 -18.80 -2.76
CA ASP A 360 -7.11 -18.95 -1.84
C ASP A 360 -7.56 -17.56 -1.41
N ILE A 361 -8.69 -17.12 -1.97
CA ILE A 361 -9.24 -15.78 -1.70
C ILE A 361 -9.74 -15.71 -0.26
N ALA A 362 -10.29 -16.80 0.29
CA ALA A 362 -10.78 -16.84 1.67
C ALA A 362 -9.61 -16.73 2.65
N ALA A 363 -8.56 -17.54 2.46
CA ALA A 363 -7.35 -17.44 3.29
C ALA A 363 -6.63 -16.09 3.15
N THR A 364 -6.63 -15.50 1.95
CA THR A 364 -6.09 -14.14 1.76
C THR A 364 -6.93 -13.10 2.51
N LEU A 365 -8.26 -13.28 2.58
CA LEU A 365 -9.13 -12.41 3.34
C LEU A 365 -8.96 -12.59 4.86
N GLU A 366 -8.76 -13.82 5.35
CA GLU A 366 -8.36 -14.08 6.74
C GLU A 366 -7.09 -13.32 7.09
N HIS A 367 -6.04 -13.42 6.27
CA HIS A 367 -4.78 -12.68 6.43
C HIS A 367 -4.97 -11.14 6.46
N VAL A 368 -5.93 -10.61 5.70
CA VAL A 368 -6.27 -9.19 5.76
C VAL A 368 -7.07 -8.86 7.04
N ARG A 369 -7.95 -9.77 7.49
CA ARG A 369 -8.74 -9.65 8.72
C ARG A 369 -7.93 -9.83 10.01
N ASP A 370 -6.78 -10.47 9.95
CA ASP A 370 -5.76 -10.51 11.02
C ASP A 370 -5.17 -9.12 11.31
N GLN A 371 -5.23 -8.22 10.33
CA GLN A 371 -4.57 -6.92 10.39
C GLN A 371 -5.55 -5.77 10.54
N ARG A 372 -6.80 -5.92 10.08
CA ARG A 372 -7.90 -4.98 10.39
C ARG A 372 -9.20 -5.75 10.48
N PRO A 373 -9.98 -5.62 11.57
CA PRO A 373 -11.23 -6.35 11.71
C PRO A 373 -12.26 -5.92 10.66
N GLY A 374 -13.13 -6.85 10.27
CA GLY A 374 -14.29 -6.58 9.42
C GLY A 374 -13.99 -6.26 7.95
N MET A 375 -12.75 -6.47 7.48
CA MET A 375 -12.39 -6.25 6.07
C MET A 375 -13.25 -7.12 5.15
N VAL A 376 -13.82 -6.52 4.10
CA VAL A 376 -14.90 -7.08 3.26
C VAL A 376 -16.12 -7.44 4.10
N ARG A 377 -17.10 -6.53 4.16
CA ARG A 377 -18.23 -6.61 5.10
C ARG A 377 -19.42 -7.45 4.63
N THR A 378 -19.57 -7.63 3.33
CA THR A 378 -20.70 -8.35 2.73
C THR A 378 -20.19 -9.39 1.74
N LYS A 379 -20.97 -10.46 1.55
CA LYS A 379 -20.66 -11.57 0.64
C LYS A 379 -20.54 -11.11 -0.81
#